data_AF-A0A9Q0BGK1-F1
#
_entry.id   AF-A0A9Q0BGK1-F1
#
_cell.length_a   1.000
_cell.length_b   1.000
_cell.length_c   1.000
_cell.angle_alpha   90.00
_cell.angle_beta   90.00
_cell.angle_gamma   90.00
#
_symmetry.space_group_name_H-M   'P 1'
#
loop_
_entity.id
_entity.type
_entity.pdbx_description
1 polymer ?
#
loop_
_entity_poly.entity_id
_entity_poly.type
_entity_poly.pdbx_seq_one_letter_code
_entity_poly.pdbx_strand_id
1 'polypeptide(L)'
;MSHCHLRYMYLKYRARDADTNANLDNFWFKGHTDFGSLTLPFRQNVAALQVRGQDGGRKWVKPHDGSIPVNVADALQFLTNGFPKGNIHRVMAPPPDHAGIDRLGVLCFVRPEDSLELKPVDSPVLWRLGYNPDENSQLAEGITTGEWVHACVKAGVNRFEKARGEVSEQEILNGVKTTCFD
;
A
#
# COMPACT_ATOMS: atom_id res chain seq x y z
N MET A 1 18.05 11.53 -16.08
CA MET A 1 17.18 10.48 -16.62
C MET A 1 16.00 10.40 -15.68
N SER A 2 14.76 10.53 -16.17
CA SER A 2 13.59 10.56 -15.28
C SER A 2 13.45 9.22 -14.56
N HIS A 3 13.50 9.22 -13.23
CA HIS A 3 13.30 8.03 -12.40
C HIS A 3 11.81 7.71 -12.18
N CYS A 4 10.89 8.31 -12.94
CA CYS A 4 9.53 7.79 -13.09
C CYS A 4 9.59 6.43 -13.79
N HIS A 5 9.56 5.36 -13.02
CA HIS A 5 9.64 4.00 -13.55
C HIS A 5 8.40 3.21 -13.19
N LEU A 6 7.87 2.52 -14.20
CA LEU A 6 6.88 1.48 -14.02
C LEU A 6 7.59 0.21 -13.57
N ARG A 7 7.35 -0.23 -12.34
CA ARG A 7 7.97 -1.48 -11.84
C ARG A 7 6.96 -2.61 -11.91
N TYR A 8 7.29 -3.65 -12.66
CA TYR A 8 6.58 -4.92 -12.60
C TYR A 8 7.19 -5.81 -11.52
N MET A 9 6.34 -6.38 -10.67
CA MET A 9 6.73 -7.43 -9.73
C MET A 9 5.90 -8.67 -10.01
N TYR A 10 6.59 -9.77 -10.28
CA TYR A 10 6.00 -11.09 -10.37
C TYR A 10 5.95 -11.72 -8.98
N LEU A 11 4.75 -12.11 -8.56
CA LEU A 11 4.50 -12.75 -7.29
C LEU A 11 4.08 -14.20 -7.53
N LYS A 12 4.78 -15.11 -6.87
CA LYS A 12 4.41 -16.53 -6.79
C LYS A 12 4.32 -16.94 -5.33
N TYR A 13 3.10 -17.20 -4.85
CA TYR A 13 2.88 -17.84 -3.57
C TYR A 13 2.52 -19.30 -3.83
N ARG A 14 3.32 -20.20 -3.28
CA ARG A 14 3.00 -21.63 -3.31
C ARG A 14 1.84 -21.90 -2.37
N ALA A 15 0.93 -22.78 -2.78
CA ALA A 15 -0.07 -23.31 -1.87
C ALA A 15 0.61 -23.88 -0.61
N ARG A 16 0.02 -23.59 0.55
CA ARG A 16 0.49 -24.04 1.87
C ARG A 16 -0.57 -24.95 2.46
N ASP A 17 -0.15 -25.95 3.23
CA ASP A 17 -1.06 -26.78 4.01
C ASP A 17 -1.75 -25.97 5.13
N ALA A 18 -2.81 -26.56 5.70
CA ALA A 18 -3.63 -25.91 6.71
C ALA A 18 -2.84 -25.59 7.99
N ASP A 19 -1.93 -26.48 8.42
CA ASP A 19 -1.16 -26.30 9.65
C ASP A 19 -0.15 -25.15 9.49
N THR A 20 0.54 -25.09 8.34
CA THR A 20 1.43 -23.98 8.00
C THR A 20 0.69 -22.65 7.93
N ASN A 21 -0.51 -22.61 7.34
CA ASN A 21 -1.31 -21.39 7.31
C ASN A 21 -1.78 -20.99 8.72
N ALA A 22 -2.23 -21.95 9.54
CA ALA A 22 -2.65 -21.69 10.92
C ALA A 22 -1.51 -21.12 11.77
N ASN A 23 -0.29 -21.66 11.64
CA ASN A 23 0.90 -21.17 12.35
C ASN A 23 1.32 -19.75 11.95
N LEU A 24 0.81 -19.24 10.82
CA LEU A 24 1.10 -17.91 10.30
C LEU A 24 -0.14 -16.99 10.34
N ASP A 25 -1.13 -17.31 11.19
CA ASP A 25 -2.39 -16.58 11.32
C ASP A 25 -3.13 -16.39 9.99
N ASN A 26 -2.93 -17.32 9.06
CA ASN A 26 -3.40 -17.28 7.68
C ASN A 26 -2.88 -16.07 6.87
N PHE A 27 -1.81 -15.38 7.28
CA PHE A 27 -1.23 -14.32 6.48
C PHE A 27 -0.24 -14.88 5.45
N TRP A 28 -0.47 -14.50 4.19
CA TRP A 28 0.53 -14.63 3.13
C TRP A 28 1.34 -13.35 2.99
N PHE A 29 0.71 -12.21 3.31
CA PHE A 29 1.35 -10.90 3.43
C PHE A 29 0.54 -10.03 4.39
N LYS A 30 1.18 -9.39 5.37
CA LYS A 30 0.49 -8.59 6.38
C LYS A 30 -0.10 -7.30 5.82
N GLY A 31 -0.89 -6.63 6.65
CA GLY A 31 -1.48 -5.33 6.33
C GLY A 31 -0.39 -4.30 6.00
N HIS A 32 -0.58 -3.51 4.95
CA HIS A 32 0.31 -2.40 4.63
C HIS A 32 -0.38 -1.41 3.70
N THR A 33 0.24 -0.25 3.52
CA THR A 33 0.02 0.65 2.39
C THR A 33 1.18 0.54 1.41
N ASP A 34 0.92 0.91 0.16
CA ASP A 34 1.95 1.00 -0.87
C ASP A 34 2.63 2.37 -0.81
N PHE A 35 3.93 2.46 -1.07
CA PHE A 35 4.68 3.72 -0.97
C PHE A 35 4.61 4.62 -2.23
N GLY A 36 4.14 4.08 -3.37
CA GLY A 36 4.12 4.78 -4.66
C GLY A 36 2.98 5.79 -4.81
N SER A 37 2.59 6.09 -6.05
CA SER A 37 1.37 6.85 -6.34
C SER A 37 0.17 5.94 -6.59
N LEU A 38 0.33 4.93 -7.43
CA LEU A 38 -0.67 3.92 -7.74
C LEU A 38 -0.07 2.52 -7.79
N THR A 39 -0.85 1.52 -7.41
CA THR A 39 -0.52 0.10 -7.63
C THR A 39 -1.62 -0.56 -8.42
N LEU A 40 -1.26 -1.24 -9.49
CA LEU A 40 -2.15 -1.95 -10.39
C LEU A 40 -1.89 -3.45 -10.28
N PRO A 41 -2.55 -4.15 -9.34
CA PRO A 41 -2.56 -5.61 -9.33
C PRO A 41 -3.33 -6.16 -10.53
N PHE A 42 -2.64 -6.84 -11.43
CA PHE A 42 -3.31 -7.59 -12.49
C PHE A 42 -4.11 -8.74 -11.89
N ARG A 43 -5.17 -9.14 -12.60
CA ARG A 43 -6.07 -10.22 -12.20
C ARG A 43 -5.29 -11.46 -11.77
N GLN A 44 -5.65 -11.98 -10.60
CA GLN A 44 -5.05 -13.18 -10.02
C GLN A 44 -6.03 -14.34 -10.12
N ASN A 45 -5.50 -15.56 -10.16
CA ASN A 45 -6.26 -16.80 -10.19
C ASN A 45 -6.85 -17.20 -8.83
N VAL A 46 -6.44 -16.52 -7.75
CA VAL A 46 -6.79 -16.85 -6.38
C VAL A 46 -7.25 -15.59 -5.63
N ALA A 47 -8.43 -15.66 -5.02
CA ALA A 47 -8.99 -14.58 -4.21
C ALA A 47 -8.33 -14.55 -2.81
N ALA A 48 -7.21 -13.84 -2.69
CA ALA A 48 -6.42 -13.73 -1.46
C ALA A 48 -6.35 -12.30 -0.88
N LEU A 49 -6.70 -11.29 -1.68
CA LEU A 49 -6.54 -9.88 -1.33
C LEU A 49 -7.72 -9.38 -0.48
N GLN A 50 -7.41 -8.76 0.65
CA GLN A 50 -8.38 -8.03 1.48
C GLN A 50 -7.98 -6.57 1.62
N VAL A 51 -8.97 -5.68 1.53
CA VAL A 51 -8.83 -4.24 1.73
C VAL A 51 -9.58 -3.80 2.99
N ARG A 52 -9.09 -2.79 3.70
CA ARG A 52 -9.78 -2.17 4.83
C ARG A 52 -10.70 -1.06 4.33
N GLY A 53 -11.99 -1.16 4.68
CA GLY A 53 -12.95 -0.08 4.47
C GLY A 53 -12.80 1.04 5.51
N GLN A 54 -13.47 2.16 5.25
CA GLN A 54 -13.51 3.30 6.17
C GLN A 54 -14.22 2.99 7.50
N ASP A 55 -15.12 1.99 7.48
CA ASP A 55 -15.78 1.39 8.65
C ASP A 55 -14.82 0.54 9.51
N GLY A 56 -13.56 0.41 9.11
CA GLY A 56 -12.58 -0.47 9.73
C GLY A 56 -12.74 -1.96 9.35
N GLY A 57 -13.82 -2.31 8.66
CA GLY A 57 -14.11 -3.66 8.19
C GLY A 57 -13.13 -4.11 7.11
N ARG A 58 -12.95 -5.42 6.97
CA ARG A 58 -12.11 -6.01 5.91
C ARG A 58 -13.00 -6.62 4.83
N LYS A 59 -12.76 -6.29 3.58
CA LYS A 59 -13.53 -6.77 2.42
C LYS A 59 -12.60 -7.51 1.46
N TRP A 60 -13.07 -8.63 0.93
CA TRP A 60 -12.37 -9.39 -0.10
C TRP A 60 -12.48 -8.67 -1.45
N VAL A 61 -11.38 -8.60 -2.18
CA VAL A 61 -11.38 -8.07 -3.55
C VAL A 61 -11.70 -9.21 -4.51
N LYS A 62 -12.89 -9.15 -5.11
CA LYS A 62 -13.31 -10.11 -6.13
C LYS A 62 -12.61 -9.77 -7.46
N PRO A 63 -11.99 -10.76 -8.14
CA PRO A 63 -11.51 -10.54 -9.50
C PRO A 63 -12.70 -10.38 -10.45
N HIS A 64 -12.71 -9.30 -11.24
CA HIS A 64 -13.68 -9.08 -12.31
C HIS A 64 -13.02 -9.23 -13.68
N ASP A 65 -13.73 -9.84 -14.63
CA ASP A 65 -13.24 -10.07 -16.00
C ASP A 65 -13.01 -8.74 -16.72
N GLY A 66 -11.92 -8.64 -17.47
CA GLY A 66 -11.54 -7.41 -18.18
C GLY A 66 -11.20 -6.22 -17.29
N SER A 67 -11.03 -6.42 -15.97
CA SER A 67 -10.74 -5.34 -15.03
C SER A 67 -9.36 -5.46 -14.39
N ILE A 68 -8.84 -4.32 -13.94
CA ILE A 68 -7.63 -4.22 -13.13
C ILE A 68 -8.00 -3.39 -11.90
N PRO A 69 -7.96 -3.95 -10.68
CA PRO A 69 -8.06 -3.15 -9.47
C PRO A 69 -6.94 -2.11 -9.43
N VAL A 70 -7.26 -0.91 -8.93
CA VAL A 70 -6.30 0.18 -8.77
C VAL A 70 -6.26 0.58 -7.31
N ASN A 71 -5.08 0.56 -6.72
CA ASN A 71 -4.84 1.04 -5.38
C ASN A 71 -4.19 2.42 -5.41
N VAL A 72 -4.62 3.30 -4.51
CA VAL A 72 -3.92 4.55 -4.20
C VAL A 72 -2.85 4.26 -3.15
N ALA A 73 -1.70 4.87 -3.35
CA ALA A 73 -0.51 4.69 -2.53
C ALA A 73 -0.09 6.02 -1.88
N ASP A 74 0.83 5.95 -0.92
CA ASP A 74 1.13 7.04 0.02
C ASP A 74 1.61 8.32 -0.67
N ALA A 75 2.42 8.23 -1.72
CA ALA A 75 2.91 9.42 -2.42
C ALA A 75 1.78 10.22 -3.05
N LEU A 76 0.75 9.56 -3.62
CA LEU A 76 -0.40 10.28 -4.16
C LEU A 76 -1.24 10.93 -3.05
N GLN A 77 -1.33 10.27 -1.89
CA GLN A 77 -1.98 10.85 -0.71
C GLN A 77 -1.28 12.14 -0.26
N PHE A 78 0.06 12.15 -0.18
CA PHE A 78 0.83 13.36 0.14
C PHE A 78 0.61 14.47 -0.88
N LEU A 79 0.74 14.15 -2.18
CA LEU A 79 0.58 15.11 -3.28
C LEU A 79 -0.83 15.71 -3.36
N THR A 80 -1.84 15.05 -2.79
CA THR A 80 -3.23 15.52 -2.83
C THR A 80 -3.77 15.89 -1.46
N ASN A 81 -2.87 16.06 -0.49
CA ASN A 81 -3.19 16.43 0.88
C ASN A 81 -4.27 15.55 1.53
N GLY A 82 -4.22 14.24 1.28
CA GLY A 82 -5.14 13.28 1.90
C GLY A 82 -6.48 13.10 1.19
N PHE A 83 -6.68 13.65 -0.02
CA PHE A 83 -7.95 13.52 -0.74
C PHE A 83 -8.33 12.04 -1.03
N PRO A 84 -7.61 11.28 -1.87
CA PRO A 84 -7.66 9.83 -1.82
C PRO A 84 -6.69 9.32 -0.74
N LYS A 85 -7.20 8.50 0.17
CA LYS A 85 -6.38 7.82 1.18
C LYS A 85 -5.73 6.58 0.59
N GLY A 86 -4.48 6.30 0.97
CA GLY A 86 -3.82 5.05 0.70
C GLY A 86 -4.61 3.90 1.31
N ASN A 87 -4.99 2.90 0.50
CA ASN A 87 -5.78 1.80 1.03
C ASN A 87 -4.89 0.78 1.74
N ILE A 88 -5.29 0.46 2.95
CA ILE A 88 -4.66 -0.59 3.74
C ILE A 88 -5.14 -1.94 3.22
N HIS A 89 -4.20 -2.78 2.80
CA HIS A 89 -4.53 -4.08 2.23
C HIS A 89 -3.58 -5.17 2.74
N ARG A 90 -4.06 -6.41 2.72
CA ARG A 90 -3.33 -7.60 3.15
C ARG A 90 -3.62 -8.77 2.23
N VAL A 91 -2.76 -9.78 2.27
CA VAL A 91 -2.96 -11.04 1.56
C VAL A 91 -3.17 -12.14 2.59
N MET A 92 -4.35 -12.73 2.57
CA MET A 92 -4.69 -13.88 3.40
C MET A 92 -4.48 -15.18 2.63
N ALA A 93 -4.34 -16.28 3.36
CA ALA A 93 -4.52 -17.61 2.82
C ALA A 93 -5.88 -17.66 2.12
N PRO A 94 -5.94 -18.25 0.93
CA PRO A 94 -7.15 -18.25 0.14
C PRO A 94 -8.25 -19.11 0.78
N PRO A 95 -9.52 -18.90 0.39
CA PRO A 95 -10.61 -19.72 0.89
C PRO A 95 -10.43 -21.21 0.52
N PRO A 96 -11.14 -22.13 1.19
CA PRO A 96 -10.93 -23.57 1.05
C PRO A 96 -11.02 -24.11 -0.38
N ASP A 97 -11.87 -23.52 -1.22
CA ASP A 97 -12.06 -23.86 -2.63
C ASP A 97 -10.83 -23.55 -3.51
N HIS A 98 -9.93 -22.69 -3.03
CA HIS A 98 -8.70 -22.28 -3.72
C HIS A 98 -7.41 -22.68 -2.98
N ALA A 99 -7.50 -23.35 -1.83
CA ALA A 99 -6.36 -23.63 -0.94
C ALA A 99 -5.20 -24.40 -1.60
N GLY A 100 -5.50 -25.28 -2.55
CA GLY A 100 -4.51 -26.08 -3.28
C GLY A 100 -3.89 -25.41 -4.52
N ILE A 101 -4.22 -24.15 -4.80
CA ILE A 101 -3.82 -23.46 -6.04
C ILE A 101 -2.68 -22.49 -5.75
N ASP A 102 -1.58 -22.61 -6.49
CA ASP A 102 -0.50 -21.63 -6.49
C ASP A 102 -1.05 -20.27 -6.96
N ARG A 103 -0.88 -19.23 -6.14
CA ARG A 103 -1.26 -17.87 -6.51
C ARG A 103 -0.16 -17.22 -7.31
N LEU A 104 -0.57 -16.76 -8.48
CA LEU A 104 0.25 -16.05 -9.43
C LEU A 104 -0.31 -14.65 -9.62
N GLY A 105 0.58 -13.66 -9.59
CA GLY A 105 0.19 -12.27 -9.78
C GLY A 105 1.29 -11.43 -10.38
N VAL A 106 0.88 -10.42 -11.14
CA VAL A 106 1.75 -9.34 -11.59
C VAL A 106 1.24 -8.06 -10.94
N LEU A 107 2.10 -7.37 -10.23
CA LEU A 107 1.84 -6.02 -9.71
C LEU A 107 2.59 -5.02 -10.56
N CYS A 108 1.95 -3.91 -10.85
CA CYS A 108 2.56 -2.78 -11.54
C CYS A 108 2.51 -1.56 -10.63
N PHE A 109 3.68 -1.14 -10.16
CA PHE A 109 3.81 0.02 -9.28
C PHE A 109 4.14 1.25 -10.12
N VAL A 110 3.34 2.29 -9.93
CA VAL A 110 3.58 3.64 -10.45
C VAL A 110 4.15 4.45 -9.31
N ARG A 111 5.29 5.08 -9.54
CA ARG A 111 5.95 5.93 -8.55
C ARG A 111 6.30 7.28 -9.17
N PRO A 112 6.18 8.38 -8.41
CA PRO A 112 6.80 9.63 -8.80
C PRO A 112 8.32 9.50 -8.89
N GLU A 113 8.95 10.49 -9.50
CA GLU A 113 10.41 10.58 -9.57
C GLU A 113 11.01 10.72 -8.17
N ASP A 114 12.16 10.10 -7.92
CA ASP A 114 12.78 10.09 -6.59
C ASP A 114 13.10 11.51 -6.09
N SER A 115 13.38 12.47 -6.98
CA SER A 115 13.62 13.87 -6.66
C SER A 115 12.36 14.72 -6.47
N LEU A 116 11.16 14.17 -6.72
CA LEU A 116 9.92 14.91 -6.53
C LEU A 116 9.67 15.13 -5.05
N GLU A 117 9.53 16.39 -4.65
CA GLU A 117 9.13 16.78 -3.30
C GLU A 117 7.69 16.36 -3.00
N LEU A 118 7.46 15.79 -1.82
CA LEU A 118 6.14 15.34 -1.34
C LEU A 118 5.30 16.49 -0.79
N LYS A 119 5.16 17.56 -1.56
CA LYS A 119 4.29 18.69 -1.23
C LYS A 119 2.93 18.58 -1.93
N PRO A 120 1.83 19.03 -1.31
CA PRO A 120 0.54 19.09 -1.99
C PRO A 120 0.61 19.89 -3.29
N VAL A 121 -0.05 19.39 -4.33
CA VAL A 121 -0.17 20.10 -5.60
C VAL A 121 -1.13 21.27 -5.47
N ASP A 122 -0.78 22.38 -6.12
CA ASP A 122 -1.70 23.50 -6.30
C ASP A 122 -2.82 23.07 -7.26
N SER A 123 -4.03 22.90 -6.73
CA SER A 123 -5.18 22.42 -7.49
C SER A 123 -6.48 23.10 -7.03
N PRO A 124 -7.17 23.83 -7.92
CA PRO A 124 -8.48 24.42 -7.64
C PRO A 124 -9.53 23.39 -7.20
N VAL A 125 -9.38 22.13 -7.63
CA VAL A 125 -10.27 21.04 -7.23
C VAL A 125 -10.05 20.66 -5.77
N LEU A 126 -8.80 20.55 -5.33
CA LEU A 126 -8.47 20.23 -3.94
C LEU A 126 -8.94 21.35 -3.00
N TRP A 127 -8.74 22.61 -3.40
CA TRP A 127 -9.19 23.77 -2.63
C TRP A 127 -10.71 23.79 -2.44
N ARG A 128 -11.46 23.56 -3.52
CA ARG A 128 -12.93 23.51 -3.46
C ARG A 128 -13.42 22.37 -2.57
N LEU A 129 -12.69 21.27 -2.50
CA LEU A 129 -13.01 20.12 -1.66
C LEU A 129 -12.47 20.24 -0.23
N GLY A 130 -11.79 21.35 0.11
CA GLY A 130 -11.28 21.63 1.45
C GLY A 130 -9.94 20.99 1.78
N TYR A 131 -9.25 20.40 0.81
CA TYR A 131 -7.93 19.76 0.99
C TYR A 131 -6.78 20.76 0.79
N ASN A 132 -6.87 21.93 1.42
CA ASN A 132 -5.82 22.96 1.39
C ASN A 132 -4.63 22.53 2.24
N PRO A 133 -3.37 22.85 1.86
CA PRO A 133 -2.19 22.52 2.66
C PRO A 133 -2.34 22.91 4.12
N ASP A 134 -2.06 21.97 5.02
CA ASP A 134 -2.13 22.12 6.48
C ASP A 134 -0.73 21.96 7.13
N GLU A 135 -0.67 22.02 8.46
CA GLU A 135 0.57 21.85 9.22
C GLU A 135 1.24 20.49 8.94
N ASN A 136 0.48 19.41 8.73
CA ASN A 136 1.03 18.10 8.42
C ASN A 136 1.69 18.06 7.04
N SER A 137 1.09 18.73 6.07
CA SER A 137 1.66 18.84 4.72
C SER A 137 2.94 19.66 4.69
N GLN A 138 3.11 20.61 5.61
CA GLN A 138 4.34 21.39 5.78
C GLN A 138 5.48 20.54 6.36
N LEU A 139 5.19 19.53 7.18
CA LEU A 139 6.20 18.60 7.70
C LEU A 139 6.86 17.77 6.59
N ALA A 140 6.12 17.49 5.51
CA ALA A 140 6.63 16.77 4.34
C ALA A 140 7.36 17.69 3.33
N GLU A 141 7.35 19.00 3.55
CA GLU A 141 8.00 19.97 2.67
C GLU A 141 9.52 19.78 2.70
N GLY A 142 10.15 19.76 1.52
CA GLY A 142 11.57 19.49 1.36
C GLY A 142 11.97 18.01 1.46
N ILE A 143 11.04 17.10 1.79
CA ILE A 143 11.29 15.64 1.70
C ILE A 143 10.99 15.19 0.28
N THR A 144 11.96 14.53 -0.35
CA THR A 144 11.77 13.94 -1.67
C THR A 144 11.14 12.55 -1.58
N THR A 145 10.47 12.13 -2.67
CA THR A 145 9.84 10.80 -2.77
C THR A 145 10.85 9.68 -2.51
N GLY A 146 12.08 9.83 -3.04
CA GLY A 146 13.16 8.86 -2.85
C GLY A 146 13.57 8.74 -1.40
N GLU A 147 13.81 9.88 -0.73
CA GLU A 147 14.19 9.91 0.70
C GLU A 147 13.11 9.27 1.58
N TRP A 148 11.84 9.60 1.33
CA TRP A 148 10.70 9.01 2.02
C TRP A 148 10.67 7.48 1.88
N VAL A 149 10.72 6.97 0.64
CA VAL A 149 10.70 5.52 0.40
C VAL A 149 11.90 4.83 1.04
N HIS A 150 13.09 5.41 0.92
CA HIS A 150 14.30 4.86 1.54
C HIS A 150 14.19 4.81 3.06
N ALA A 151 13.64 5.85 3.68
CA ALA A 151 13.42 5.90 5.12
C ALA A 151 12.37 4.88 5.58
N CYS A 152 11.24 4.74 4.87
CA CYS A 152 10.24 3.70 5.17
C CYS A 152 10.83 2.27 5.07
N VAL A 153 11.64 2.00 4.06
CA VAL A 153 12.31 0.69 3.87
C VAL A 153 13.35 0.42 4.97
N LYS A 154 14.08 1.44 5.39
CA LYS A 154 15.08 1.36 6.47
C LYS A 154 14.41 1.17 7.84
N ALA A 155 13.34 1.91 8.10
CA ALA A 155 12.52 1.80 9.30
C ALA A 155 11.75 0.47 9.37
N GLY A 156 11.61 -0.21 8.23
CA GLY A 156 10.92 -1.49 8.18
C GLY A 156 9.41 -1.34 8.32
N VAL A 157 8.83 -0.27 7.75
CA VAL A 157 7.38 -0.01 7.77
C VAL A 157 6.59 -1.20 7.20
N ASN A 158 7.17 -1.92 6.24
CA ASN A 158 6.64 -3.16 5.69
C ASN A 158 7.48 -4.39 6.09
N ARG A 159 8.29 -4.34 7.16
CA ARG A 159 9.04 -5.50 7.68
C ARG A 159 8.27 -6.15 8.82
N PHE A 160 8.12 -7.46 8.71
CA PHE A 160 7.09 -8.24 9.42
C PHE A 160 7.60 -8.92 10.70
N GLU A 161 8.46 -8.27 11.48
CA GLU A 161 9.19 -8.95 12.57
C GLU A 161 8.36 -9.23 13.83
N LYS A 162 7.20 -8.60 14.05
CA LYS A 162 6.33 -8.92 15.20
C LYS A 162 4.87 -9.09 14.80
N ALA A 163 4.21 -10.05 15.44
CA ALA A 163 2.80 -10.36 15.27
C ALA A 163 2.03 -9.76 16.44
N ARG A 164 1.50 -8.53 16.30
CA ARG A 164 0.58 -7.94 17.29
C ARG A 164 -0.30 -6.94 16.56
N GLY A 165 -1.58 -7.24 16.35
CA GLY A 165 -2.52 -6.48 15.50
C GLY A 165 -2.85 -5.05 15.94
N GLU A 166 -1.85 -4.23 16.25
CA GLU A 166 -1.96 -2.82 16.57
C GLU A 166 -1.57 -1.97 15.35
N VAL A 167 -2.39 -0.95 15.10
CA VAL A 167 -2.04 0.13 14.18
C VAL A 167 -1.13 1.07 14.96
N SER A 168 0.15 1.12 14.62
CA SER A 168 1.09 2.02 15.29
C SER A 168 1.49 3.16 14.34
N GLU A 169 1.62 4.37 14.86
CA GLU A 169 2.23 5.47 14.12
C GLU A 169 3.72 5.50 14.40
N GLN A 170 4.52 5.47 13.35
CA GLN A 170 5.96 5.60 13.45
C GLN A 170 6.38 6.89 12.74
N GLU A 171 7.13 7.73 13.44
CA GLU A 171 7.81 8.85 12.83
C GLU A 171 8.96 8.35 11.95
N ILE A 172 8.98 8.76 10.68
CA ILE A 172 9.94 8.28 9.69
C ILE A 172 11.00 9.34 9.40
N LEU A 173 10.58 10.57 9.10
CA LEU A 173 11.46 11.70 8.77
C LEU A 173 10.80 13.02 9.16
N ASN A 174 11.56 13.93 9.77
CA ASN A 174 11.18 15.32 10.07
C ASN A 174 9.76 15.48 10.68
N GLY A 175 9.35 14.62 11.62
CA GLY A 175 8.01 14.67 12.21
C GLY A 175 6.89 14.04 11.37
N VAL A 176 7.15 13.69 10.11
CA VAL A 176 6.20 12.96 9.25
C VAL A 176 6.08 11.53 9.75
N LYS A 177 4.86 11.19 10.19
CA LYS A 177 4.49 9.86 10.65
C LYS A 177 3.89 9.06 9.52
N THR A 178 4.18 7.77 9.50
CA THR A 178 3.43 6.80 8.70
C THR A 178 2.78 5.79 9.63
N THR A 179 1.68 5.22 9.16
CA THR A 179 0.97 4.19 9.89
C THR A 179 1.56 2.83 9.54
N CYS A 180 2.13 2.15 10.53
CA CYS A 180 2.52 0.76 10.46
C CYS A 180 1.32 -0.12 10.82
N PHE A 181 1.11 -1.17 10.03
CA PHE A 181 0.00 -2.10 10.21
C PHE A 181 0.56 -3.48 10.53
N ASP A 182 0.53 -3.85 11.81
CA ASP A 182 0.98 -5.18 12.28
C ASP A 182 -0.08 -6.28 12.10
#